data_AF-A0A219AEP6-F1
#
_entry.id   AF-A0A219AEP6-F1
#
_cell.length_a   1.000
_cell.length_b   1.000
_cell.length_c   1.000
_cell.angle_alpha   90.00
_cell.angle_beta   90.00
_cell.angle_gamma   90.00
#
_symmetry.space_group_name_H-M   'P 1'
#
loop_
_entity.id
_entity.type
_entity.pdbx_description
1 polymer ?
#
loop_
_entity_poly.entity_id
_entity_poly.type
_entity_poly.pdbx_seq_one_letter_code
_entity_poly.pdbx_strand_id
1 'polypeptide(L)'
;MFLLYFVIKYKVFLVKIKIMKKKIYTFGGLLCVLSTVVLAGCNQANKQENSGEGKLEVTQTEVTSSYQKKMIDKDLMLKLDSTYSANNYRYINEKRSKNNPDSREFWYTLEDLEGYIAFAKKEAESKNQKVTGIKIKMGQYPEKGDFDSRLDSKLYGYQTVYLIPTVISADKEESSTKQSSSMKGEEIEGVPGMDFSSANPPY
;
A
#
# COMPACT_ATOMS: atom_id res chain seq x y z
N MET A 1 -48.89 -15.67 -2.27
CA MET A 1 -48.41 -15.43 -0.89
C MET A 1 -47.04 -14.75 -0.80
N PHE A 2 -46.10 -14.95 -1.75
CA PHE A 2 -44.75 -14.35 -1.72
C PHE A 2 -44.68 -12.84 -2.01
N LEU A 3 -45.55 -12.30 -2.89
CA LEU A 3 -45.55 -10.88 -3.24
C LEU A 3 -45.94 -9.94 -2.09
N LEU A 4 -46.87 -10.37 -1.22
CA LEU A 4 -47.31 -9.56 -0.07
C LEU A 4 -46.20 -9.40 0.97
N TYR A 5 -45.40 -10.46 1.17
CA TYR A 5 -44.29 -10.47 2.14
C TYR A 5 -43.17 -9.50 1.74
N PHE A 6 -42.88 -9.40 0.43
CA PHE A 6 -41.84 -8.50 -0.08
C PHE A 6 -42.25 -7.03 0.08
N VAL A 7 -43.50 -6.69 -0.22
CA VAL A 7 -44.04 -5.32 -0.08
C VAL A 7 -44.02 -4.86 1.38
N ILE A 8 -44.34 -5.74 2.34
CA ILE A 8 -44.32 -5.43 3.77
C ILE A 8 -42.88 -5.18 4.25
N LYS A 9 -41.92 -6.03 3.87
CA LYS A 9 -40.50 -5.84 4.23
C LYS A 9 -39.92 -4.56 3.63
N TYR A 10 -40.26 -4.23 2.38
CA TYR A 10 -39.80 -3.00 1.72
C TYR A 10 -40.32 -1.74 2.42
N LYS A 11 -41.59 -1.74 2.85
CA LYS A 11 -42.18 -0.61 3.58
C LYS A 11 -41.53 -0.39 4.94
N VAL A 12 -41.21 -1.46 5.68
CA VAL A 12 -40.50 -1.39 6.97
C VAL A 12 -39.05 -0.89 6.80
N PHE A 13 -38.37 -1.30 5.72
CA PHE A 13 -37.01 -0.84 5.41
C PHE A 13 -36.95 0.67 5.10
N LEU A 14 -37.91 1.19 4.32
CA LEU A 14 -37.99 2.62 4.00
C LEU A 14 -38.28 3.49 5.23
N VAL A 15 -39.09 3.00 6.18
CA VAL A 15 -39.35 3.71 7.45
C VAL A 15 -38.09 3.80 8.31
N LYS A 16 -37.27 2.75 8.38
CA LYS A 16 -35.98 2.76 9.10
C LYS A 16 -34.98 3.76 8.53
N ILE A 17 -34.88 3.88 7.20
CA ILE A 17 -33.99 4.86 6.54
C ILE A 17 -34.42 6.30 6.86
N LYS A 18 -35.74 6.58 6.88
CA LYS A 18 -36.25 7.92 7.18
C LYS A 18 -36.00 8.33 8.65
N ILE A 19 -36.01 7.38 9.59
CA ILE A 19 -35.67 7.61 11.01
C ILE A 19 -34.17 7.88 11.19
N MET A 20 -33.30 7.18 10.46
CA MET A 20 -31.85 7.37 10.54
C MET A 20 -31.38 8.75 10.05
N LYS A 21 -31.96 9.29 8.96
CA LYS A 21 -31.60 10.63 8.47
C LYS A 21 -31.99 11.76 9.43
N LYS A 22 -33.03 11.57 10.26
CA LYS A 22 -33.48 12.59 11.22
C LYS A 22 -32.54 12.72 12.44
N LYS A 23 -31.81 11.67 12.81
CA LYS A 23 -30.83 11.69 13.93
C LYS A 23 -29.49 12.34 13.58
N ILE A 24 -29.13 12.41 12.30
CA ILE A 24 -27.86 12.99 11.85
C ILE A 24 -27.92 14.53 11.79
N TYR A 25 -29.12 15.11 11.67
CA TYR A 25 -29.30 16.57 11.58
C TYR A 25 -29.37 17.31 12.92
N THR A 26 -29.30 16.62 14.07
CA THR A 26 -29.39 17.23 15.40
C THR A 26 -28.06 17.33 16.16
N PHE A 27 -26.92 17.07 15.50
CA PHE A 27 -25.59 17.16 16.12
C PHE A 27 -24.65 18.21 15.52
N GLY A 28 -25.14 19.01 14.56
CA GLY A 28 -24.43 20.17 14.02
C GLY A 28 -24.92 21.45 14.69
N GLY A 29 -24.29 21.87 15.78
CA GLY A 29 -24.61 23.17 16.38
C GLY A 29 -24.22 23.33 17.85
N LEU A 30 -22.93 23.23 18.18
CA LEU A 30 -22.36 23.91 19.35
C LEU A 30 -20.83 23.86 19.31
N LEU A 31 -20.17 24.94 18.85
CA LEU A 31 -18.83 25.41 19.27
C LEU A 31 -18.32 26.54 18.33
N CYS A 32 -18.97 27.71 18.41
CA CYS A 32 -18.25 28.98 18.51
C CYS A 32 -18.29 29.29 20.02
N VAL A 33 -17.23 29.71 20.71
CA VAL A 33 -16.62 31.05 20.72
C VAL A 33 -15.28 30.93 21.47
N LEU A 34 -14.31 31.78 21.12
CA LEU A 34 -13.16 32.28 21.92
C LEU A 34 -11.79 32.04 21.28
N SER A 35 -11.33 33.01 20.49
CA SER A 35 -9.92 33.45 20.44
C SER A 35 -9.85 34.76 19.65
N THR A 36 -10.18 35.86 20.31
CA THR A 36 -9.60 37.19 20.00
C THR A 36 -8.52 37.46 21.03
N VAL A 37 -7.53 38.33 20.69
CA VAL A 37 -6.34 38.77 21.45
C VAL A 37 -5.09 37.96 20.98
N VAL A 38 -4.06 38.49 20.31
CA VAL A 38 -3.38 39.82 20.32
C VAL A 38 -2.81 40.11 18.92
N LEU A 39 -3.01 41.34 18.40
CA LEU A 39 -2.15 41.97 17.40
C LEU A 39 -1.45 43.13 18.10
N ALA A 40 -0.14 43.01 18.36
CA ALA A 40 0.72 44.10 18.75
C ALA A 40 2.18 43.70 18.57
N GLY A 41 2.94 44.49 17.80
CA GLY A 41 4.40 44.39 17.75
C GLY A 41 4.99 44.41 16.35
N CYS A 42 4.87 45.55 15.67
CA CYS A 42 5.83 45.94 14.65
C CYS A 42 7.23 46.01 15.28
N ASN A 43 8.24 45.44 14.65
CA ASN A 43 9.61 45.94 14.73
C ASN A 43 10.30 45.70 13.39
N GLN A 44 10.40 46.77 12.61
CA GLN A 44 11.21 46.80 11.40
C GLN A 44 12.69 46.91 11.78
N ALA A 45 13.39 45.86 11.39
CA ALA A 45 14.75 45.82 10.87
C ALA A 45 15.51 47.15 10.82
N ASN A 46 16.61 47.20 11.55
CA ASN A 46 17.70 48.12 11.29
C ASN A 46 18.64 47.51 10.23
N LYS A 47 19.13 48.40 9.38
CA LYS A 47 19.87 48.19 8.13
C LYS A 47 21.29 47.69 8.38
N GLN A 48 21.80 46.77 7.55
CA GLN A 48 23.16 46.85 6.99
C GLN A 48 23.38 45.81 5.88
N GLU A 49 23.55 46.31 4.66
CA GLU A 49 24.28 45.64 3.58
C GLU A 49 25.72 45.39 4.03
N ASN A 50 26.21 44.16 3.86
CA ASN A 50 27.63 43.97 3.58
C ASN A 50 27.82 42.76 2.67
N SER A 51 28.50 43.00 1.56
CA SER A 51 29.07 42.02 0.65
C SER A 51 30.12 41.18 1.38
N GLY A 52 30.00 39.87 1.31
CA GLY A 52 31.04 38.95 1.76
C GLY A 52 30.76 37.56 1.25
N GLU A 53 31.65 37.05 0.40
CA GLU A 53 31.74 35.63 0.06
C GLU A 53 31.94 34.82 1.35
N GLY A 54 30.84 34.27 1.86
CA GLY A 54 30.82 33.37 3.00
C GLY A 54 30.43 31.97 2.53
N LYS A 55 31.41 31.08 2.48
CA LYS A 55 31.22 29.64 2.29
C LYS A 55 30.23 29.14 3.35
N LEU A 56 29.00 28.86 2.92
CA LEU A 56 27.95 28.29 3.77
C LEU A 56 28.31 26.82 4.02
N GLU A 57 28.98 26.55 5.14
CA GLU A 57 29.06 25.22 5.71
C GLU A 57 27.67 24.83 6.21
N VAL A 58 26.89 24.20 5.33
CA VAL A 58 25.60 23.61 5.68
C VAL A 58 25.90 22.30 6.40
N THR A 59 25.93 22.35 7.72
CA THR A 59 25.89 21.16 8.56
C THR A 59 24.50 20.54 8.46
N GLN A 60 24.27 19.71 7.43
CA GLN A 60 23.00 19.04 7.20
C GLN A 60 22.99 17.70 7.94
N THR A 61 22.55 17.70 9.19
CA THR A 61 22.04 16.47 9.83
C THR A 61 20.65 16.20 9.27
N GLU A 62 20.57 15.69 8.02
CA GLU A 62 19.31 15.30 7.41
C GLU A 62 18.70 14.09 8.16
N VAL A 63 17.53 14.30 8.75
CA VAL A 63 16.63 13.22 9.13
C VAL A 63 16.05 12.61 7.85
N THR A 64 16.82 11.76 7.18
CA THR A 64 16.33 10.95 6.07
C THR A 64 15.38 9.89 6.63
N SER A 65 14.13 9.94 6.19
CA SER A 65 13.11 8.94 6.51
C SER A 65 13.59 7.53 6.10
N SER A 66 13.01 6.49 6.72
CA SER A 66 13.43 5.11 6.46
C SER A 66 13.26 4.65 5.01
N TYR A 67 12.37 5.29 4.24
CA TYR A 67 12.19 4.97 2.82
C TYR A 67 13.23 5.67 1.93
N GLN A 68 13.61 6.91 2.25
CA GLN A 68 14.64 7.65 1.50
C GLN A 68 15.97 6.90 1.48
N LYS A 69 16.33 6.24 2.60
CA LYS A 69 17.53 5.39 2.69
C LYS A 69 17.50 4.15 1.78
N LYS A 70 16.33 3.80 1.24
CA LYS A 70 16.12 2.63 0.36
C LYS A 70 15.89 3.03 -1.10
N MET A 71 15.82 4.32 -1.41
CA MET A 71 15.69 4.79 -2.78
C MET A 71 16.99 4.53 -3.54
N ILE A 72 16.86 4.13 -4.80
CA ILE A 72 17.96 3.93 -5.73
C ILE A 72 17.78 4.89 -6.91
N ASP A 73 18.88 5.26 -7.54
CA ASP A 73 18.87 6.11 -8.74
C ASP A 73 18.61 5.31 -10.02
N LYS A 74 18.38 6.04 -11.12
CA LYS A 74 18.07 5.48 -12.43
C LYS A 74 19.20 4.62 -13.00
N ASP A 75 20.45 4.99 -12.75
CA ASP A 75 21.61 4.26 -13.29
C ASP A 75 21.73 2.89 -12.61
N LEU A 76 21.52 2.84 -11.29
CA LEU A 76 21.46 1.59 -10.54
C LEU A 76 20.26 0.74 -10.96
N MET A 77 19.08 1.35 -11.19
CA MET A 77 17.91 0.62 -11.72
C MET A 77 18.23 -0.05 -13.07
N LEU A 78 18.82 0.67 -14.02
CA LEU A 78 19.19 0.15 -15.34
C LEU A 78 20.24 -0.98 -15.26
N LYS A 79 21.22 -0.83 -14.36
CA LYS A 79 22.22 -1.87 -14.11
C LYS A 79 21.59 -3.15 -13.55
N LEU A 80 20.64 -3.04 -12.63
CA LEU A 80 19.94 -4.19 -12.05
C LEU A 80 19.06 -4.88 -13.08
N ASP A 81 18.28 -4.12 -13.86
CA ASP A 81 17.41 -4.66 -14.91
C ASP A 81 18.20 -5.39 -16.02
N SER A 82 19.27 -4.78 -16.53
CA SER A 82 20.13 -5.41 -17.53
C SER A 82 20.80 -6.68 -17.00
N THR A 83 21.25 -6.67 -15.74
CA THR A 83 21.84 -7.85 -15.09
C THR A 83 20.82 -8.97 -14.94
N TYR A 84 19.59 -8.68 -14.50
CA TYR A 84 18.51 -9.66 -14.38
C TYR A 84 18.13 -10.25 -15.75
N SER A 85 18.01 -9.38 -16.76
CA SER A 85 17.67 -9.76 -18.13
C SER A 85 18.70 -10.71 -18.76
N ALA A 86 20.01 -10.44 -18.58
CA ALA A 86 21.08 -11.28 -19.11
C ALA A 86 21.26 -12.63 -18.37
N ASN A 87 20.76 -12.72 -17.14
CA ASN A 87 20.90 -13.88 -16.26
C ASN A 87 19.56 -14.57 -16.04
N ASN A 88 18.91 -14.32 -14.89
CA ASN A 88 17.71 -15.04 -14.44
C ASN A 88 16.64 -15.12 -15.51
N TYR A 89 16.28 -13.99 -16.12
CA TYR A 89 15.24 -13.94 -17.13
C TYR A 89 15.58 -14.80 -18.35
N ARG A 90 16.82 -14.71 -18.86
CA ARG A 90 17.28 -15.55 -19.97
C ARG A 90 17.18 -17.04 -19.62
N TYR A 91 17.73 -17.45 -18.48
CA TYR A 91 17.73 -18.87 -18.09
C TYR A 91 16.33 -19.44 -17.85
N ILE A 92 15.43 -18.66 -17.28
CA ILE A 92 14.03 -19.07 -17.11
C ILE A 92 13.38 -19.26 -18.50
N ASN A 93 13.57 -18.29 -19.40
CA ASN A 93 12.94 -18.29 -20.70
C ASN A 93 13.54 -19.29 -21.69
N GLU A 94 14.78 -19.77 -21.49
CA GLU A 94 15.35 -20.90 -22.25
C GLU A 94 14.50 -22.18 -22.15
N LYS A 95 13.70 -22.33 -21.08
CA LYS A 95 12.80 -23.47 -20.87
C LYS A 95 11.33 -23.16 -21.15
N ARG A 96 10.99 -21.92 -21.50
CA ARG A 96 9.61 -21.50 -21.79
C ARG A 96 9.37 -21.41 -23.29
N SER A 97 8.09 -21.42 -23.68
CA SER A 97 7.73 -21.18 -25.07
C SER A 97 7.97 -19.71 -25.43
N LYS A 98 8.36 -19.43 -26.68
CA LYS A 98 8.56 -18.05 -27.17
C LYS A 98 7.30 -17.18 -27.04
N ASN A 99 6.13 -17.80 -27.04
CA ASN A 99 4.83 -17.13 -26.95
C ASN A 99 4.34 -16.97 -25.50
N ASN A 100 5.12 -17.45 -24.52
CA ASN A 100 4.80 -17.38 -23.11
C ASN A 100 6.08 -17.13 -22.30
N PRO A 101 6.79 -16.00 -22.53
CA PRO A 101 7.94 -15.66 -21.72
C PRO A 101 7.51 -15.29 -20.30
N ASP A 102 8.44 -15.34 -19.36
CA ASP A 102 8.17 -14.97 -17.98
C ASP A 102 7.92 -13.45 -17.82
N SER A 103 7.40 -13.03 -16.67
CA SER A 103 7.20 -11.59 -16.38
C SER A 103 8.44 -10.96 -15.76
N ARG A 104 8.78 -9.74 -16.19
CA ARG A 104 9.86 -8.92 -15.58
C ARG A 104 9.32 -7.81 -14.68
N GLU A 105 8.07 -7.41 -14.91
CA GLU A 105 7.41 -6.35 -14.19
C GLU A 105 6.00 -6.77 -13.79
N PHE A 106 5.55 -6.21 -12.67
CA PHE A 106 4.19 -6.31 -12.18
C PHE A 106 3.71 -4.90 -11.88
N TRP A 107 2.55 -4.55 -12.40
CA TRP A 107 1.96 -3.24 -12.19
C TRP A 107 0.67 -3.37 -11.39
N TYR A 108 0.49 -2.43 -10.47
CA TYR A 108 -0.72 -2.25 -9.68
C TYR A 108 -1.14 -0.79 -9.79
N THR A 109 -2.45 -0.53 -9.83
CA THR A 109 -2.93 0.83 -9.65
C THR A 109 -2.59 1.31 -8.23
N LEU A 110 -2.36 2.61 -8.07
CA LEU A 110 -2.19 3.19 -6.75
C LEU A 110 -3.47 3.00 -5.90
N GLU A 111 -4.64 3.10 -6.52
CA GLU A 111 -5.94 2.91 -5.88
C GLU A 111 -6.08 1.50 -5.26
N ASP A 112 -5.72 0.45 -6.01
CA ASP A 112 -5.77 -0.93 -5.51
C ASP A 112 -4.79 -1.15 -4.36
N LEU A 113 -3.58 -0.58 -4.46
CA LEU A 113 -2.58 -0.67 -3.39
C LEU A 113 -3.05 0.03 -2.12
N GLU A 114 -3.56 1.25 -2.22
CA GLU A 114 -4.08 2.01 -1.09
C GLU A 114 -5.30 1.31 -0.47
N GLY A 115 -6.23 0.84 -1.29
CA GLY A 115 -7.41 0.10 -0.87
C GLY A 115 -7.05 -1.19 -0.13
N TYR A 116 -6.10 -1.96 -0.67
CA TYR A 116 -5.64 -3.20 -0.03
C TYR A 116 -4.88 -2.95 1.27
N ILE A 117 -4.05 -1.90 1.33
CA ILE A 117 -3.37 -1.49 2.57
C ILE A 117 -4.39 -1.10 3.63
N ALA A 118 -5.44 -0.35 3.26
CA ALA A 118 -6.50 0.04 4.19
C ALA A 118 -7.29 -1.18 4.71
N PHE A 119 -7.65 -2.10 3.81
CA PHE A 119 -8.27 -3.37 4.16
C PHE A 119 -7.41 -4.19 5.13
N ALA A 120 -6.13 -4.40 4.81
CA ALA A 120 -5.22 -5.17 5.65
C ALA A 120 -5.05 -4.59 7.05
N LYS A 121 -4.95 -3.26 7.17
CA LYS A 121 -4.89 -2.57 8.47
C LYS A 121 -6.14 -2.82 9.30
N LYS A 122 -7.33 -2.70 8.70
CA LYS A 122 -8.61 -2.95 9.37
C LYS A 122 -8.74 -4.39 9.85
N GLU A 123 -8.35 -5.37 9.02
CA GLU A 123 -8.36 -6.78 9.40
C GLU A 123 -7.40 -7.06 10.56
N ALA A 124 -6.19 -6.49 10.53
CA ALA A 124 -5.23 -6.61 11.63
C ALA A 124 -5.75 -6.00 12.93
N GLU A 125 -6.34 -4.80 12.86
CA GLU A 125 -6.92 -4.10 14.02
C GLU A 125 -8.03 -4.94 14.66
N SER A 126 -8.88 -5.62 13.87
CA SER A 126 -9.91 -6.53 14.39
C SER A 126 -9.35 -7.71 15.20
N LYS A 127 -8.06 -8.01 15.01
CA LYS A 127 -7.31 -9.07 15.69
C LYS A 127 -6.35 -8.53 16.77
N ASN A 128 -6.43 -7.24 17.11
CA ASN A 128 -5.50 -6.54 18.01
C ASN A 128 -4.03 -6.60 17.53
N GLN A 129 -3.82 -6.62 16.22
CA GLN A 129 -2.51 -6.64 15.58
C GLN A 129 -2.30 -5.38 14.75
N LYS A 130 -1.04 -5.08 14.43
CA LYS A 130 -0.66 -3.96 13.55
C LYS A 130 0.14 -4.46 12.37
N VAL A 131 -0.32 -4.14 11.15
CA VAL A 131 0.45 -4.43 9.94
C VAL A 131 1.80 -3.72 10.01
N THR A 132 2.89 -4.47 9.90
CA THR A 132 4.28 -3.99 9.92
C THR A 132 4.94 -4.05 8.54
N GLY A 133 4.36 -4.78 7.60
CA GLY A 133 4.91 -4.91 6.25
C GLY A 133 4.00 -5.65 5.29
N ILE A 134 4.48 -5.82 4.06
CA ILE A 134 3.86 -6.59 3.00
C ILE A 134 4.92 -7.53 2.43
N LYS A 135 4.59 -8.82 2.32
CA LYS A 135 5.35 -9.78 1.52
C LYS A 135 4.85 -9.76 0.09
N ILE A 136 5.77 -9.81 -0.85
CA ILE A 136 5.50 -10.14 -2.26
C ILE A 136 5.88 -11.60 -2.42
N LYS A 137 4.92 -12.48 -2.72
CA LYS A 137 5.16 -13.90 -3.00
C LYS A 137 4.99 -14.18 -4.48
N MET A 138 5.79 -15.10 -5.00
CA MET A 138 5.70 -15.58 -6.37
C MET A 138 4.64 -16.67 -6.46
N GLY A 139 3.88 -16.68 -7.53
CA GLY A 139 2.94 -17.73 -7.90
C GLY A 139 3.05 -18.04 -9.40
N GLN A 140 2.31 -19.06 -9.83
CA GLN A 140 2.13 -19.38 -11.24
C GLN A 140 0.66 -19.68 -11.45
N TYR A 141 0.08 -19.10 -12.49
CA TYR A 141 -1.25 -19.51 -12.92
C TYR A 141 -1.20 -20.97 -13.40
N PRO A 142 -2.30 -21.73 -13.25
CA PRO A 142 -2.37 -23.10 -13.75
C PRO A 142 -1.89 -23.18 -15.21
N GLU A 143 -1.40 -24.35 -15.64
CA GLU A 143 -1.06 -24.58 -17.06
C GLU A 143 -2.26 -25.11 -17.87
N LYS A 144 -3.24 -25.69 -17.18
CA LYS A 144 -4.47 -26.27 -17.74
C LYS A 144 -5.50 -26.47 -16.63
N GLY A 145 -6.75 -26.74 -17.02
CA GLY A 145 -7.83 -27.06 -16.08
C GLY A 145 -8.53 -25.83 -15.52
N ASP A 146 -9.25 -26.02 -14.41
CA ASP A 146 -10.13 -25.02 -13.84
C ASP A 146 -9.37 -23.74 -13.47
N PHE A 147 -9.70 -22.67 -14.17
CA PHE A 147 -9.25 -21.33 -13.86
C PHE A 147 -10.29 -20.72 -12.92
N ASP A 148 -9.85 -20.12 -11.80
CA ASP A 148 -10.76 -19.34 -10.98
C ASP A 148 -11.36 -18.24 -11.87
N SER A 149 -12.69 -18.09 -11.85
CA SER A 149 -13.42 -17.15 -12.70
C SER A 149 -12.99 -15.69 -12.55
N ARG A 150 -12.27 -15.35 -11.47
CA ARG A 150 -11.71 -14.03 -11.21
C ARG A 150 -10.40 -13.76 -11.95
N LEU A 151 -9.78 -14.80 -12.52
CA LEU A 151 -8.50 -14.72 -13.19
C LEU A 151 -8.70 -14.73 -14.72
N ASP A 152 -7.84 -14.02 -15.46
CA ASP A 152 -7.88 -14.03 -16.93
C ASP A 152 -7.25 -15.31 -17.48
N SER A 153 -8.07 -16.16 -18.11
CA SER A 153 -7.62 -17.39 -18.77
C SER A 153 -6.45 -17.21 -19.76
N LYS A 154 -6.20 -16.00 -20.28
CA LYS A 154 -5.01 -15.74 -21.10
C LYS A 154 -3.69 -15.89 -20.34
N LEU A 155 -3.73 -15.92 -19.02
CA LEU A 155 -2.58 -15.98 -18.14
C LEU A 155 -2.13 -17.42 -17.82
N TYR A 156 -2.67 -18.47 -18.46
CA TYR A 156 -2.22 -19.85 -18.25
C TYR A 156 -0.67 -19.99 -18.31
N GLY A 157 -0.11 -20.59 -17.28
CA GLY A 157 1.31 -20.88 -17.13
C GLY A 157 2.22 -19.67 -16.88
N TYR A 158 1.68 -18.44 -16.89
CA TYR A 158 2.45 -17.23 -16.55
C TYR A 158 2.72 -17.15 -15.04
N GLN A 159 3.85 -16.56 -14.70
CA GLN A 159 4.15 -16.17 -13.33
C GLN A 159 3.21 -15.04 -12.89
N THR A 160 2.89 -15.04 -11.61
CA THR A 160 2.22 -13.92 -10.93
C THR A 160 2.97 -13.59 -9.63
N VAL A 161 2.65 -12.44 -9.05
CA VAL A 161 2.97 -12.14 -7.66
C VAL A 161 1.73 -11.73 -6.91
N TYR A 162 1.68 -12.06 -5.63
CA TYR A 162 0.60 -11.64 -4.75
C TYR A 162 1.13 -11.04 -3.46
N LEU A 163 0.40 -10.04 -2.96
CA LEU A 163 0.76 -9.26 -1.77
C LEU A 163 0.11 -9.87 -0.53
N ILE A 164 0.84 -10.04 0.55
CA ILE A 164 0.31 -10.53 1.84
C ILE A 164 0.75 -9.61 2.97
N PRO A 165 -0.17 -9.08 3.80
CA PRO A 165 0.20 -8.27 4.95
C PRO A 165 0.87 -9.11 6.02
N THR A 166 1.82 -8.49 6.71
CA THR A 166 2.56 -9.13 7.79
C THR A 166 2.54 -8.31 9.07
N VAL A 167 2.72 -9.00 10.20
CA VAL A 167 2.90 -8.47 11.54
C VAL A 167 4.29 -8.86 12.06
N ILE A 168 4.79 -8.16 13.08
CA ILE A 168 5.91 -8.65 13.89
C ILE A 168 5.30 -9.14 15.20
N SER A 169 5.65 -10.36 15.61
CA SER A 169 5.23 -10.93 16.88
C SER A 169 5.83 -10.12 18.04
N ALA A 170 5.04 -9.82 19.07
CA ALA A 170 5.46 -8.99 20.21
C ALA A 170 6.73 -9.54 20.90
N ASP A 171 6.90 -10.86 20.94
CA ASP A 171 8.08 -11.53 21.51
C ASP A 171 9.41 -11.19 20.79
N LYS A 172 9.34 -10.59 19.59
CA LYS A 172 10.51 -10.20 18.78
C LYS A 172 10.81 -8.71 18.85
N GLU A 173 9.95 -7.89 19.47
CA GLU A 173 10.17 -6.43 19.59
C GLU A 173 11.16 -6.08 20.71
N GLU A 174 11.25 -6.86 21.81
CA GLU A 174 12.15 -6.55 22.94
C GLU A 174 13.65 -6.80 22.68
N SER A 175 14.00 -7.45 21.57
CA SER A 175 15.40 -7.78 21.20
C SER A 175 16.08 -6.69 20.33
N SER A 176 15.50 -5.48 20.24
CA SER A 176 15.77 -4.48 19.20
C SER A 176 17.10 -3.69 19.31
N THR A 177 18.19 -4.27 19.85
CA THR A 177 19.52 -3.62 19.84
C THR A 177 20.46 -4.18 18.76
N LYS A 178 20.01 -5.11 17.92
CA LYS A 178 20.78 -5.56 16.76
C LYS A 178 19.90 -5.50 15.52
N GLN A 179 20.30 -4.66 14.57
CA GLN A 179 19.79 -4.56 13.22
C GLN A 179 19.98 -5.91 12.51
N SER A 180 19.11 -6.87 12.84
CA SER A 180 19.04 -8.16 12.17
C SER A 180 18.21 -7.96 10.91
N SER A 181 18.82 -8.23 9.77
CA SER A 181 18.22 -8.37 8.44
C SER A 181 17.15 -9.49 8.35
N SER A 182 16.71 -10.04 9.49
CA SER A 182 15.85 -11.22 9.59
C SER A 182 14.59 -10.99 10.42
N MET A 183 14.11 -9.75 10.58
CA MET A 183 12.71 -9.51 10.94
C MET A 183 11.81 -9.79 9.73
N LYS A 184 11.69 -11.06 9.34
CA LYS A 184 10.73 -11.48 8.32
C LYS A 184 9.36 -11.56 9.01
N GLY A 185 8.52 -10.55 8.79
CA GLY A 185 7.19 -10.48 9.38
C GLY A 185 6.37 -11.75 9.15
N GLU A 186 5.54 -12.11 10.12
CA GLU A 186 4.62 -13.25 10.07
C GLU A 186 3.34 -12.85 9.35
N GLU A 187 2.71 -13.79 8.64
CA GLU A 187 1.47 -13.52 7.91
C GLU A 187 0.30 -13.46 8.86
N ILE A 188 -0.64 -12.57 8.59
CA ILE A 188 -1.86 -12.44 9.40
C ILE A 188 -2.79 -13.59 9.03
N GLU A 189 -3.03 -14.49 9.97
CA GLU A 189 -3.89 -15.66 9.75
C GLU A 189 -5.29 -15.23 9.27
N GLY A 190 -5.80 -15.88 8.22
CA GLY A 190 -7.15 -15.64 7.70
C GLY A 190 -7.35 -14.34 6.91
N VAL A 191 -6.31 -13.51 6.72
CA VAL A 191 -6.39 -12.33 5.86
C VAL A 191 -6.01 -12.74 4.43
N PRO A 192 -6.89 -12.51 3.43
CA PRO A 192 -6.60 -12.89 2.05
C PRO A 192 -5.47 -12.05 1.46
N GLY A 193 -4.72 -12.67 0.54
CA GLY A 193 -3.74 -12.01 -0.31
C GLY A 193 -4.39 -11.20 -1.44
N MET A 194 -3.64 -10.28 -2.04
CA MET A 194 -4.06 -9.55 -3.24
C MET A 194 -3.26 -9.99 -4.46
N ASP A 195 -3.96 -10.48 -5.48
CA ASP A 195 -3.46 -10.73 -6.83
C ASP A 195 -4.33 -9.95 -7.82
N PHE A 196 -3.91 -8.73 -8.14
CA PHE A 196 -4.52 -7.88 -9.18
C PHE A 196 -3.44 -7.28 -10.08
N SER A 197 -2.28 -7.94 -10.17
CA SER A 197 -1.26 -7.48 -11.09
C SER A 197 -1.74 -7.71 -12.52
N SER A 198 -1.76 -6.66 -13.35
CA SER A 198 -1.81 -6.85 -14.79
C SER A 198 -0.41 -7.30 -15.21
N ALA A 199 -0.11 -8.59 -15.06
CA ALA A 199 1.05 -9.18 -15.70
C ALA A 199 0.86 -8.97 -17.21
N ASN A 200 1.69 -8.13 -17.83
CA ASN A 200 1.64 -7.82 -19.25
C ASN A 200 2.82 -8.50 -19.98
N PRO A 201 2.76 -9.81 -20.26
CA PRO A 201 3.73 -10.46 -21.12
C PRO A 201 3.40 -10.25 -22.62
N PRO A 202 4.37 -9.95 -23.51
CA PRO A 202 5.68 -9.32 -23.30
C PRO A 202 5.83 -7.93 -23.96
N TYR A 203 6.67 -7.09 -23.34
CA TYR A 203 7.51 -6.09 -24.02
C TYR A 203 8.94 -6.63 -24.14
#